data_AF-A0A8H2LH59-F1
#
_entry.id   AF-A0A8H2LH59-F1
#
_cell.length_a   1.000
_cell.length_b   1.000
_cell.length_c   1.000
_cell.angle_alpha   90.00
_cell.angle_beta   90.00
_cell.angle_gamma   90.00
#
_symmetry.space_group_name_H-M   'P 1'
#
loop_
_entity.id
_entity.type
_entity.pdbx_description
1 polymer ?
#
loop_
_entity_poly.entity_id
_entity_poly.type
_entity_poly.pdbx_seq_one_letter_code
_entity_poly.pdbx_strand_id
1 'polypeptide(L)'
;MKYKDAFAVNDKHYCETKINSNCETPIYQLHNFDYYEPKLIDDFYLKYFTRQLLIEIDILEVKNFLEYHYDYCDNPDKYFSILDYKIIPKISEIIEHAQVSTEAGGYYDEIKLEDGFVESEGVIHNSKYDYWKLNHYIAFFDLQNDIRKRAEIIKSFLTLHFDNRVEKPLKWIAGSAKLGIIIRELIDMGYMEADKRRGEINCSSLSRDLFKAFKIEDSDSAKALEIYLSSGNKRYLQTKELFDESGFCIPPSSIV
;
A
#
# COMPACT_ATOMS: atom_id res chain seq x y z
N MET A 1 8.14 0.76 16.32
CA MET A 1 7.60 0.30 15.02
C MET A 1 7.26 1.53 14.20
N LYS A 2 7.99 1.80 13.12
CA LYS A 2 7.77 2.96 12.27
C LYS A 2 6.63 2.68 11.30
N TYR A 3 5.62 3.55 11.29
CA TYR A 3 4.41 3.45 10.45
C TYR A 3 4.52 4.22 9.12
N LYS A 4 5.69 4.80 8.83
CA LYS A 4 5.90 5.73 7.72
C LYS A 4 5.50 5.14 6.36
N ASP A 5 5.95 3.92 6.07
CA ASP A 5 5.70 3.15 4.84
C ASP A 5 4.21 2.85 4.58
N ALA A 6 3.36 2.95 5.60
CA ALA A 6 1.94 2.72 5.47
C ALA A 6 1.15 3.98 5.05
N PHE A 7 1.80 5.12 4.88
CA PHE A 7 1.13 6.37 4.56
C PHE A 7 1.87 7.09 3.42
N ALA A 8 1.15 7.90 2.65
CA ALA A 8 1.76 8.82 1.68
C ALA A 8 2.49 9.94 2.42
N VAL A 9 3.81 9.79 2.58
CA VAL A 9 4.71 10.76 3.23
C VAL A 9 5.60 11.39 2.16
N ASN A 10 5.87 12.69 2.26
CA ASN A 10 6.72 13.39 1.30
C ASN A 10 8.14 12.80 1.27
N ASP A 11 8.72 12.62 0.09
CA ASP A 11 10.09 12.11 -0.02
C ASP A 11 11.11 13.11 0.54
N LYS A 12 10.82 14.41 0.45
CA LYS A 12 11.69 15.50 0.93
C LYS A 12 11.43 15.83 2.38
N HIS A 13 12.49 16.13 3.12
CA HIS A 13 12.37 16.56 4.52
C HIS A 13 11.57 17.86 4.64
N TYR A 14 10.77 17.96 5.71
CA TYR A 14 9.92 19.12 5.93
C TYR A 14 10.72 20.44 5.97
N CYS A 15 11.90 20.44 6.57
CA CYS A 15 12.79 21.60 6.62
C CYS A 15 13.20 22.12 5.23
N GLU A 16 13.36 21.23 4.24
CA GLU A 16 13.69 21.60 2.85
C GLU A 16 12.49 22.18 2.10
N THR A 17 11.30 21.63 2.35
CA THR A 17 10.05 22.11 1.73
C THR A 17 9.61 23.48 2.28
N LYS A 18 9.90 23.77 3.56
CA LYS A 18 9.60 25.05 4.22
C LYS A 18 10.39 26.23 3.62
N ILE A 19 11.60 25.97 3.10
CA ILE A 19 12.48 26.98 2.50
C ILE A 19 12.08 27.26 1.04
N ASN A 20 11.52 26.26 0.34
CA ASN A 20 11.09 26.36 -1.06
C ASN A 20 9.58 26.57 -1.17
N SER A 21 9.12 27.80 -0.94
CA SER A 21 7.69 28.20 -0.94
C SER A 21 6.92 27.97 -2.25
N ASN A 22 7.58 27.50 -3.31
CA ASN A 22 6.97 27.22 -4.63
C ASN A 22 6.66 25.74 -4.86
N CYS A 23 6.98 24.84 -3.91
CA CYS A 23 6.55 23.45 -3.99
C CYS A 23 5.18 23.32 -3.34
N GLU A 24 4.12 23.28 -4.15
CA GLU A 24 2.80 22.85 -3.69
C GLU A 24 2.93 21.43 -3.13
N THR A 25 2.83 21.29 -1.81
CA THR A 25 2.70 19.96 -1.21
C THR A 25 1.33 19.43 -1.60
N PRO A 26 1.23 18.20 -2.17
CA PRO A 26 -0.07 17.61 -2.48
C PRO A 26 -0.98 17.65 -1.25
N ILE A 27 -2.24 18.00 -1.45
CA ILE A 27 -3.20 18.42 -0.41
C ILE A 27 -3.30 17.43 0.76
N TYR A 28 -3.12 16.13 0.50
CA TYR A 28 -3.28 15.06 1.49
C TYR A 28 -1.96 14.39 1.91
N GLN A 29 -0.82 14.81 1.38
CA GLN A 29 0.47 14.20 1.70
C GLN A 29 0.97 14.63 3.07
N LEU A 30 1.46 13.68 3.87
CA LEU A 30 2.06 13.98 5.17
C LEU A 30 3.48 14.55 5.01
N HIS A 31 3.83 15.52 5.84
CA HIS A 31 5.20 16.01 5.92
C HIS A 31 6.16 14.97 6.49
N ASN A 32 7.40 15.00 5.99
CA ASN A 32 8.46 14.06 6.38
C ASN A 32 9.37 14.68 7.44
N PHE A 33 9.34 14.08 8.63
CA PHE A 33 10.11 14.49 9.80
C PHE A 33 11.27 13.54 10.11
N ASP A 34 11.76 12.79 9.12
CA ASP A 34 12.78 11.76 9.33
C ASP A 34 14.13 12.30 9.80
N TYR A 35 14.37 13.61 9.66
CA TYR A 35 15.57 14.25 10.22
C TYR A 35 15.62 14.18 11.76
N TYR A 36 14.50 13.84 12.43
CA TYR A 36 14.46 13.51 13.86
C TYR A 36 14.65 12.01 14.16
N GLU A 37 14.73 11.14 13.15
CA GLU A 37 15.07 9.74 13.36
C GLU A 37 16.55 9.57 13.76
N PRO A 38 16.88 8.56 14.60
CA PRO A 38 15.99 7.53 15.14
C PRO A 38 15.28 7.91 16.44
N LYS A 39 15.44 9.15 16.93
CA LYS A 39 14.88 9.58 18.23
C LYS A 39 13.37 9.86 18.17
N LEU A 40 12.81 10.10 16.98
CA LEU A 40 11.38 10.32 16.78
C LEU A 40 10.56 9.15 17.35
N ILE A 41 9.54 9.47 18.15
CA ILE A 41 8.67 8.45 18.75
C ILE A 41 8.07 7.54 17.68
N ASP A 42 8.14 6.23 17.94
CA ASP A 42 7.81 5.16 16.99
C ASP A 42 6.44 5.33 16.30
N ASP A 43 5.42 5.74 17.06
CA ASP A 43 4.05 5.87 16.58
C ASP A 43 3.70 7.27 16.04
N PHE A 44 4.70 8.13 15.82
CA PHE A 44 4.50 9.50 15.37
C PHE A 44 3.64 9.60 14.11
N TYR A 45 3.99 8.89 13.03
CA TYR A 45 3.25 8.97 11.77
C TYR A 45 1.82 8.41 11.89
N LEU A 46 1.60 7.43 12.78
CA LEU A 46 0.26 6.92 13.08
C LEU A 46 -0.59 8.00 13.77
N LYS A 47 -0.03 8.67 14.77
CA LYS A 47 -0.67 9.80 15.48
C LYS A 47 -0.93 10.98 14.55
N TYR A 48 0.04 11.32 13.71
CA TYR A 48 -0.06 12.39 12.73
C TYR A 48 -1.20 12.11 11.73
N PHE A 49 -1.18 10.93 11.10
CA PHE A 49 -2.25 10.50 10.21
C PHE A 49 -3.62 10.51 10.90
N THR A 50 -3.71 9.97 12.12
CA THR A 50 -4.98 9.94 12.88
C THR A 50 -5.53 11.34 13.10
N ARG A 51 -4.67 12.30 13.50
CA ARG A 51 -5.10 13.68 13.72
C ARG A 51 -5.57 14.33 12.42
N GLN A 52 -4.85 14.14 11.31
CA GLN A 52 -5.25 14.66 10.01
C GLN A 52 -6.64 14.13 9.62
N LEU A 53 -6.79 12.81 9.65
CA LEU A 53 -8.02 12.10 9.32
C LEU A 53 -9.24 12.53 10.15
N LEU A 54 -9.03 12.75 11.45
CA LEU A 54 -10.13 13.00 12.39
C LEU A 54 -10.45 14.48 12.59
N ILE A 55 -9.49 15.39 12.42
CA ILE A 55 -9.64 16.79 12.84
C ILE A 55 -9.36 17.78 11.72
N GLU A 56 -8.26 17.60 10.98
CA GLU A 56 -7.73 18.67 10.14
C GLU A 56 -8.37 18.68 8.75
N ILE A 57 -8.84 17.52 8.25
CA ILE A 57 -9.54 17.42 6.97
C ILE A 57 -11.06 17.57 7.13
N ASP A 58 -11.71 18.20 6.16
CA ASP A 58 -13.17 18.24 6.08
C ASP A 58 -13.74 16.82 5.96
N ILE A 59 -14.87 16.54 6.62
CA ILE A 59 -15.50 15.21 6.58
C ILE A 59 -15.88 14.79 5.16
N LEU A 60 -16.21 15.74 4.28
CA LEU A 60 -16.52 15.50 2.87
C LEU A 60 -15.30 15.07 2.06
N GLU A 61 -14.09 15.39 2.53
CA GLU A 61 -12.82 15.05 1.88
C GLU A 61 -12.18 13.78 2.41
N VAL A 62 -12.71 13.20 3.51
CA VAL A 62 -12.17 11.98 4.14
C VAL A 62 -11.99 10.85 3.13
N LYS A 63 -12.93 10.67 2.19
CA LYS A 63 -12.81 9.61 1.17
C LYS A 63 -11.61 9.85 0.25
N ASN A 64 -11.45 11.07 -0.25
CA ASN A 64 -10.35 11.43 -1.14
C ASN A 64 -9.00 11.34 -0.42
N PHE A 65 -8.96 11.73 0.86
CA PHE A 65 -7.79 11.57 1.71
C PHE A 65 -7.40 10.09 1.88
N LEU A 66 -8.38 9.22 2.16
CA LEU A 66 -8.14 7.77 2.29
C LEU A 66 -7.66 7.15 0.97
N GLU A 67 -8.27 7.53 -0.16
CA GLU A 67 -7.89 7.09 -1.50
C GLU A 67 -6.46 7.54 -1.86
N TYR A 68 -6.13 8.81 -1.60
CA TYR A 68 -4.79 9.33 -1.85
C TYR A 68 -3.72 8.53 -1.07
N HIS A 69 -3.97 8.25 0.21
CA HIS A 69 -3.04 7.44 0.98
C HIS A 69 -2.91 6.00 0.48
N TYR A 70 -3.99 5.41 -0.03
CA TYR A 70 -3.95 4.09 -0.63
C TYR A 70 -3.13 4.08 -1.93
N ASP A 71 -3.32 5.06 -2.80
CA ASP A 71 -2.66 5.14 -4.11
C ASP A 71 -1.16 5.46 -4.03
N TYR A 72 -0.73 6.18 -2.98
CA TYR A 72 0.62 6.75 -2.86
C TYR A 72 1.42 6.29 -1.63
N CYS A 73 0.96 5.27 -0.89
CA CYS A 73 1.79 4.65 0.15
C CYS A 73 2.67 3.52 -0.41
N ASP A 74 3.78 3.23 0.27
CA ASP A 74 4.69 2.15 -0.13
C ASP A 74 4.10 0.75 0.13
N ASN A 75 3.18 0.65 1.09
CA ASN A 75 2.61 -0.62 1.53
C ASN A 75 1.08 -0.54 1.79
N PRO A 76 0.26 -0.73 0.74
CA PRO A 76 -1.21 -0.68 0.84
C PRO A 76 -1.81 -1.74 1.79
N ASP A 77 -1.24 -2.94 1.85
CA ASP A 77 -1.73 -4.00 2.76
C ASP A 77 -1.54 -3.62 4.22
N LYS A 78 -0.37 -3.02 4.53
CA LYS A 78 -0.07 -2.49 5.86
C LYS A 78 -0.97 -1.29 6.19
N TYR A 79 -1.23 -0.42 5.22
CA TYR A 79 -2.18 0.69 5.36
C TYR A 79 -3.58 0.20 5.74
N PHE A 80 -4.14 -0.77 5.02
CA PHE A 80 -5.44 -1.36 5.36
C PHE A 80 -5.44 -2.00 6.75
N SER A 81 -4.38 -2.76 7.08
CA SER A 81 -4.24 -3.38 8.39
C SER A 81 -4.19 -2.33 9.52
N ILE A 82 -3.58 -1.17 9.27
CA ILE A 82 -3.55 -0.07 10.24
C ILE A 82 -4.92 0.59 10.38
N LEU A 83 -5.63 0.82 9.27
CA LEU A 83 -6.99 1.36 9.33
C LEU A 83 -7.90 0.45 10.17
N ASP A 84 -7.88 -0.85 9.89
CA ASP A 84 -8.75 -1.83 10.55
C ASP A 84 -8.34 -2.12 12.00
N TYR A 85 -7.07 -2.42 12.25
CA TYR A 85 -6.62 -2.90 13.56
C TYR A 85 -6.09 -1.83 14.50
N LYS A 86 -5.84 -0.61 14.02
CA LYS A 86 -5.30 0.49 14.84
C LYS A 86 -6.22 1.71 14.85
N ILE A 87 -6.58 2.26 13.69
CA ILE A 87 -7.33 3.51 13.61
C ILE A 87 -8.78 3.33 14.06
N ILE A 88 -9.52 2.35 13.52
CA ILE A 88 -10.93 2.10 13.92
C ILE A 88 -11.06 1.80 15.43
N PRO A 89 -10.25 0.91 16.03
CA PRO A 89 -10.27 0.68 17.47
C PRO A 89 -9.94 1.96 18.25
N LYS A 90 -8.93 2.72 17.81
CA LYS A 90 -8.56 3.97 18.47
C LYS A 90 -9.69 5.01 18.39
N ILE A 91 -10.42 5.10 17.29
CA ILE A 91 -11.61 5.96 17.18
C ILE A 91 -12.65 5.55 18.23
N SER A 92 -12.90 4.25 18.41
CA SER A 92 -13.85 3.76 19.42
C SER A 92 -13.42 4.17 20.84
N GLU A 93 -12.14 4.02 21.16
CA GLU A 93 -11.54 4.43 22.43
C GLU A 93 -11.65 5.96 22.64
N ILE A 94 -11.35 6.76 21.62
CA ILE A 94 -11.47 8.21 21.65
C ILE A 94 -12.93 8.62 21.92
N ILE A 95 -13.90 8.01 21.24
CA ILE A 95 -15.33 8.32 21.44
C ILE A 95 -15.77 7.99 22.87
N GLU A 96 -15.28 6.89 23.45
CA GLU A 96 -15.64 6.44 24.79
C GLU A 96 -14.97 7.26 25.90
N HIS A 97 -13.73 7.71 25.67
CA HIS A 97 -12.89 8.32 26.71
C HIS A 97 -12.55 9.79 26.45
N ALA A 98 -13.17 10.43 25.45
CA ALA A 98 -13.03 11.87 25.22
C ALA A 98 -13.50 12.64 26.46
N GLN A 99 -12.54 13.29 27.14
CA GLN A 99 -12.79 14.10 28.32
C GLN A 99 -12.01 15.41 28.24
N VAL A 100 -12.64 16.50 28.67
CA VAL A 100 -11.98 17.79 28.82
C VAL A 100 -11.08 17.69 30.06
N SER A 101 -9.77 17.67 29.85
CA SER A 101 -8.81 17.93 30.94
C SER A 101 -8.32 19.37 30.93
N THR A 102 -8.22 19.97 32.12
CA THR A 102 -7.73 21.33 32.36
C THR A 102 -6.28 21.33 32.83
N GLU A 103 -5.64 20.17 32.91
CA GLU A 103 -4.26 20.05 33.35
C GLU A 103 -3.31 20.59 32.27
N ALA A 104 -2.33 21.38 32.71
CA ALA A 104 -1.25 21.83 31.83
C ALA A 104 -0.38 20.61 31.47
N GLY A 105 -0.55 20.09 30.26
CA GLY A 105 0.27 19.00 29.74
C GLY A 105 1.70 19.43 29.42
N GLY A 106 2.55 18.45 29.12
CA GLY A 106 3.96 18.64 28.76
C GLY A 106 4.72 17.32 28.92
N TYR A 107 6.00 17.30 28.56
CA TYR A 107 6.86 16.16 28.85
C TYR A 107 7.85 16.51 29.96
N TYR A 108 8.33 15.48 30.64
CA TYR A 108 9.30 15.62 31.72
C TYR A 108 10.67 16.04 31.14
N ASP A 109 11.31 17.06 31.72
CA ASP A 109 12.61 17.59 31.26
C ASP A 109 12.66 17.90 29.75
N GLU A 110 11.61 18.56 29.22
CA GLU A 110 11.51 18.85 27.80
C GLU A 110 12.56 19.87 27.28
N ILE A 111 13.25 19.51 26.20
CA ILE A 111 14.09 20.40 25.40
C ILE A 111 13.30 20.78 24.14
N LYS A 112 13.00 22.07 23.97
CA LYS A 112 12.26 22.55 22.80
C LYS A 112 13.09 22.45 21.53
N LEU A 113 12.49 21.89 20.49
CA LEU A 113 13.02 21.80 19.13
C LEU A 113 12.16 22.65 18.18
N GLU A 114 12.50 22.66 16.89
CA GLU A 114 11.73 23.37 15.87
C GLU A 114 10.38 22.68 15.59
N ASP A 115 9.45 23.41 14.95
CA ASP A 115 8.15 22.91 14.49
C ASP A 115 7.26 22.29 15.59
N GLY A 116 7.44 22.73 16.83
CA GLY A 116 6.66 22.28 17.99
C GLY A 116 7.06 20.91 18.51
N PHE A 117 8.19 20.37 18.05
CA PHE A 117 8.80 19.17 18.61
C PHE A 117 9.53 19.47 19.91
N VAL A 118 9.67 18.44 20.74
CA VAL A 118 10.43 18.48 21.99
C VAL A 118 11.17 17.17 22.17
N GLU A 119 12.39 17.21 22.70
CA GLU A 119 13.12 16.03 23.16
C GLU A 119 12.88 15.86 24.67
N SER A 120 12.48 14.67 25.09
CA SER A 120 12.26 14.28 26.48
C SER A 120 12.84 12.88 26.65
N GLU A 121 13.72 12.70 27.64
CA GLU A 121 14.32 11.39 27.96
C GLU A 121 14.95 10.67 26.74
N GLY A 122 15.50 11.43 25.79
CA GLY A 122 16.14 10.90 24.57
C GLY A 122 15.17 10.52 23.44
N VAL A 123 13.86 10.79 23.60
CA VAL A 123 12.83 10.57 22.60
C VAL A 123 12.26 11.92 22.14
N ILE A 124 12.04 12.06 20.84
CA ILE A 124 11.48 13.26 20.23
C ILE A 124 9.97 13.08 20.04
N HIS A 125 9.21 14.01 20.60
CA HIS A 125 7.76 14.04 20.61
C HIS A 125 7.22 15.30 19.95
N ASN A 126 5.94 15.28 19.58
CA ASN A 126 5.21 16.48 19.20
C ASN A 126 3.79 16.40 19.77
N SER A 127 3.59 17.16 20.85
CA SER A 127 2.37 17.10 21.64
C SER A 127 1.10 17.43 20.85
N LYS A 128 1.20 18.13 19.71
CA LYS A 128 0.06 18.39 18.81
C LYS A 128 -0.62 17.09 18.39
N TYR A 129 0.14 16.02 18.18
CA TYR A 129 -0.36 14.76 17.63
C TYR A 129 -0.72 13.72 18.70
N ASP A 130 -0.48 14.02 19.98
CA ASP A 130 -0.79 13.08 21.05
C ASP A 130 -2.30 12.85 21.19
N TYR A 131 -2.65 11.58 21.45
CA TYR A 131 -4.04 11.18 21.64
C TYR A 131 -4.71 11.86 22.82
N TRP A 132 -3.96 12.23 23.87
CA TRP A 132 -4.52 12.98 24.99
C TRP A 132 -5.06 14.35 24.53
N LYS A 133 -4.29 15.09 23.72
CA LYS A 133 -4.72 16.38 23.18
C LYS A 133 -5.87 16.21 22.19
N LEU A 134 -5.84 15.14 21.42
CA LEU A 134 -6.93 14.78 20.51
C LEU A 134 -8.23 14.51 21.28
N ASN A 135 -8.17 13.72 22.36
CA ASN A 135 -9.32 13.42 23.24
C ASN A 135 -9.90 14.69 23.85
N HIS A 136 -9.03 15.54 24.40
CA HIS A 136 -9.45 16.83 24.95
C HIS A 136 -10.13 17.69 23.89
N TYR A 137 -9.54 17.82 22.69
CA TYR A 137 -10.10 18.61 21.60
C TYR A 137 -11.49 18.10 21.19
N ILE A 138 -11.63 16.78 21.00
CA ILE A 138 -12.90 16.16 20.62
C ILE A 138 -13.97 16.38 21.69
N ALA A 139 -13.62 16.24 22.97
CA ALA A 139 -14.54 16.48 24.08
C ALA A 139 -14.95 17.96 24.18
N PHE A 140 -13.99 18.87 24.02
CA PHE A 140 -14.21 20.30 24.15
C PHE A 140 -15.14 20.85 23.08
N PHE A 141 -15.06 20.32 21.85
CA PHE A 141 -15.88 20.73 20.71
C PHE A 141 -17.08 19.80 20.43
N ASP A 142 -17.34 18.82 21.29
CA ASP A 142 -18.45 17.84 21.14
C ASP A 142 -18.47 17.13 19.77
N LEU A 143 -17.29 16.71 19.30
CA LEU A 143 -17.10 16.15 17.95
C LEU A 143 -17.39 14.65 17.85
N GLN A 144 -17.83 13.98 18.91
CA GLN A 144 -17.97 12.52 18.96
C GLN A 144 -18.87 11.97 17.84
N ASN A 145 -19.94 12.70 17.48
CA ASN A 145 -20.82 12.30 16.37
C ASN A 145 -20.13 12.44 15.01
N ASP A 146 -19.35 13.49 14.79
CA ASP A 146 -18.55 13.67 13.56
C ASP A 146 -17.52 12.53 13.43
N ILE A 147 -16.80 12.23 14.51
CA ILE A 147 -15.83 11.14 14.57
C ILE A 147 -16.49 9.77 14.31
N ARG A 148 -17.71 9.53 14.82
CA ARG A 148 -18.49 8.33 14.48
C ARG A 148 -18.77 8.24 12.98
N LYS A 149 -19.14 9.34 12.33
CA LYS A 149 -19.35 9.37 10.87
C LYS A 149 -18.07 9.14 10.08
N ARG A 150 -16.94 9.68 10.52
CA ARG A 150 -15.64 9.36 9.94
C ARG A 150 -15.32 7.87 10.05
N ALA A 151 -15.62 7.23 11.18
CA ALA A 151 -15.47 5.78 11.32
C ALA A 151 -16.33 4.98 10.34
N GLU A 152 -17.57 5.41 10.08
CA GLU A 152 -18.43 4.80 9.05
C GLU A 152 -17.81 4.94 7.64
N ILE A 153 -17.25 6.10 7.31
CA ILE A 153 -16.58 6.34 6.03
C ILE A 153 -15.37 5.42 5.88
N ILE A 154 -14.53 5.31 6.91
CA ILE A 154 -13.35 4.42 6.90
C ILE A 154 -13.77 2.95 6.71
N LYS A 155 -14.82 2.49 7.42
CA LYS A 155 -15.34 1.12 7.25
C LYS A 155 -15.90 0.87 5.86
N SER A 156 -16.59 1.86 5.29
CA SER A 156 -17.09 1.79 3.91
C SER A 156 -15.93 1.70 2.91
N PHE A 157 -14.90 2.53 3.09
CA PHE A 157 -13.68 2.49 2.30
C PHE A 157 -13.00 1.13 2.37
N LEU A 158 -12.81 0.59 3.59
CA LEU A 158 -12.28 -0.76 3.78
C LEU A 158 -13.13 -1.81 3.06
N THR A 159 -14.46 -1.74 3.15
CA THR A 159 -15.36 -2.71 2.51
C THR A 159 -15.31 -2.63 0.99
N LEU A 160 -15.17 -1.43 0.41
CA LEU A 160 -15.07 -1.22 -1.03
C LEU A 160 -13.77 -1.83 -1.59
N HIS A 161 -12.67 -1.70 -0.84
CA HIS A 161 -11.35 -2.17 -1.23
C HIS A 161 -10.99 -3.56 -0.69
N PHE A 162 -11.78 -4.11 0.25
CA PHE A 162 -11.70 -5.53 0.60
C PHE A 162 -12.16 -6.32 -0.62
N ASP A 163 -11.20 -6.84 -1.38
CA ASP A 163 -11.49 -7.62 -2.58
C ASP A 163 -12.05 -8.99 -2.18
N ASN A 164 -13.32 -9.02 -1.81
CA ASN A 164 -14.09 -10.25 -1.63
C ASN A 164 -14.45 -10.90 -2.99
N ARG A 165 -13.94 -10.37 -4.10
CA ARG A 165 -14.06 -11.06 -5.39
C ARG A 165 -13.23 -12.32 -5.27
N VAL A 166 -13.89 -13.47 -5.32
CA VAL A 166 -13.24 -14.73 -5.67
C VAL A 166 -12.35 -14.43 -6.88
N GLU A 167 -11.03 -14.60 -6.75
CA GLU A 167 -10.09 -14.42 -7.85
C GLU A 167 -10.66 -15.12 -9.09
N LYS A 168 -11.14 -14.34 -10.05
CA LYS A 168 -11.68 -14.89 -11.28
C LYS A 168 -10.52 -14.99 -12.24
N PRO A 169 -10.09 -16.21 -12.62
CA PRO A 169 -9.03 -16.36 -13.60
C PRO A 169 -9.39 -15.61 -14.89
N LEU A 170 -8.40 -14.95 -15.48
CA LEU A 170 -8.56 -14.22 -16.74
C LEU A 170 -8.97 -15.20 -17.84
N LYS A 171 -10.01 -14.85 -18.59
CA LYS A 171 -10.45 -15.69 -19.71
C LYS A 171 -9.40 -15.63 -20.84
N TRP A 172 -8.77 -16.76 -21.13
CA TRP A 172 -7.84 -16.90 -22.25
C TRP A 172 -8.49 -17.69 -23.39
N ILE A 173 -8.77 -17.00 -24.49
CA ILE A 173 -9.49 -17.56 -25.64
C ILE A 173 -8.58 -18.14 -26.72
N ALA A 174 -7.26 -17.90 -26.64
CA ALA A 174 -6.35 -18.22 -27.73
C ALA A 174 -5.83 -19.67 -27.68
N GLY A 175 -6.25 -20.44 -26.67
CA GLY A 175 -5.83 -21.82 -26.42
C GLY A 175 -4.51 -21.94 -25.64
N SER A 176 -4.28 -23.11 -25.05
CA SER A 176 -3.10 -23.39 -24.18
C SER A 176 -1.77 -23.30 -24.91
N ALA A 177 -1.72 -23.70 -26.19
CA ALA A 177 -0.51 -23.63 -26.99
C ALA A 177 0.01 -22.20 -27.13
N LYS A 178 -0.88 -21.26 -27.47
CA LYS A 178 -0.53 -19.84 -27.62
C LYS A 178 -0.13 -19.21 -26.29
N LEU A 179 -0.84 -19.54 -25.21
CA LEU A 179 -0.48 -19.06 -23.86
C LEU A 179 0.92 -19.54 -23.47
N GLY A 180 1.21 -20.83 -23.67
CA GLY A 180 2.50 -21.42 -23.34
C GLY A 180 3.65 -20.74 -24.08
N ILE A 181 3.53 -20.57 -25.40
CA ILE A 181 4.55 -19.89 -26.21
C ILE A 181 4.75 -18.44 -25.75
N ILE A 182 3.68 -17.65 -25.62
CA ILE A 182 3.79 -16.23 -25.27
C ILE A 182 4.43 -16.05 -23.89
N ILE A 183 3.96 -16.77 -22.88
CA ILE A 183 4.52 -16.67 -21.53
C ILE A 183 5.97 -17.13 -21.51
N ARG A 184 6.31 -18.19 -22.25
CA ARG A 184 7.68 -18.68 -22.32
C ARG A 184 8.62 -17.63 -22.92
N GLU A 185 8.23 -17.02 -24.04
CA GLU A 185 9.00 -15.95 -24.69
C GLU A 185 9.16 -14.73 -23.78
N LEU A 186 8.10 -14.34 -23.05
CA LEU A 186 8.18 -13.24 -22.08
C LEU A 186 9.20 -13.53 -20.98
N ILE A 187 9.26 -14.77 -20.49
CA ILE A 187 10.26 -15.16 -19.48
C ILE A 187 11.67 -15.19 -20.10
N ASP A 188 11.84 -15.80 -21.26
CA ASP A 188 13.14 -15.91 -21.92
C ASP A 188 13.70 -14.53 -22.32
N MET A 189 12.83 -13.55 -22.60
CA MET A 189 13.18 -12.14 -22.88
C MET A 189 13.32 -11.26 -21.61
N GLY A 190 13.13 -11.82 -20.42
CA GLY A 190 13.31 -11.12 -19.15
C GLY A 190 12.16 -10.18 -18.74
N TYR A 191 11.00 -10.27 -19.41
CA TYR A 191 9.80 -9.52 -18.98
C TYR A 191 9.07 -10.17 -17.81
N MET A 192 9.33 -11.46 -17.56
CA MET A 192 8.70 -12.23 -16.50
C MET A 192 9.72 -13.15 -15.82
N GLU A 193 9.49 -13.42 -14.54
CA GLU A 193 10.26 -14.41 -13.79
C GLU A 193 9.44 -15.67 -13.55
N ALA A 194 10.12 -16.81 -13.48
CA ALA A 194 9.52 -18.09 -13.14
C ALA A 194 10.48 -18.90 -12.27
N ASP A 195 9.91 -19.71 -11.38
CA ASP A 195 10.67 -20.61 -10.52
C ASP A 195 11.61 -21.50 -11.35
N LYS A 196 12.86 -21.60 -10.92
CA LYS A 196 13.88 -22.45 -11.55
C LYS A 196 14.15 -23.70 -10.72
N ARG A 197 14.31 -24.84 -11.39
CA ARG A 197 14.76 -26.11 -10.80
C ARG A 197 16.01 -26.56 -11.54
N ARG A 198 17.15 -26.61 -10.84
CA ARG A 198 18.47 -26.92 -11.42
C ARG A 198 18.92 -25.96 -12.53
N GLY A 199 18.58 -24.68 -12.39
CA GLY A 199 18.96 -23.63 -13.36
C GLY A 199 17.98 -23.47 -14.53
N GLU A 200 17.06 -24.41 -14.73
CA GLU A 200 16.05 -24.37 -15.79
C GLU A 200 14.67 -23.99 -15.25
N ILE A 201 13.81 -23.42 -16.09
CA ILE A 201 12.43 -23.07 -15.71
C ILE A 201 11.64 -24.33 -15.32
N ASN A 202 11.04 -24.30 -14.14
CA ASN A 202 10.19 -25.35 -13.63
C ASN A 202 8.80 -25.28 -14.31
N CYS A 203 8.70 -25.86 -15.50
CA CYS A 203 7.50 -25.82 -16.35
C CYS A 203 6.26 -26.40 -15.64
N SER A 204 6.42 -27.37 -14.73
CA SER A 204 5.30 -27.93 -13.96
C SER A 204 4.78 -26.97 -12.87
N SER A 205 5.64 -26.11 -12.32
CA SER A 205 5.19 -25.07 -11.39
C SER A 205 4.49 -23.97 -12.15
N LEU A 206 5.15 -23.45 -13.18
CA LEU A 206 4.64 -22.40 -14.04
C LEU A 206 3.29 -22.78 -14.66
N SER A 207 3.11 -24.03 -15.10
CA SER A 207 1.83 -24.47 -15.66
C SER A 207 0.69 -24.45 -14.65
N ARG A 208 0.95 -24.76 -13.36
CA ARG A 208 -0.05 -24.68 -12.30
C ARG A 208 -0.40 -23.23 -11.99
N ASP A 209 0.57 -22.35 -11.97
CA ASP A 209 0.36 -20.93 -11.68
C ASP A 209 -0.44 -20.26 -12.81
N LEU A 210 -0.10 -20.55 -14.07
CA LEU A 210 -0.87 -20.08 -15.22
C LEU A 210 -2.30 -20.65 -15.23
N PHE A 211 -2.51 -21.88 -14.78
CA PHE A 211 -3.85 -22.47 -14.71
C PHE A 211 -4.69 -21.88 -13.57
N LYS A 212 -4.06 -21.34 -12.52
CA LYS A 212 -4.75 -20.53 -11.50
C LYS A 212 -5.08 -19.13 -12.03
N ALA A 213 -4.17 -18.54 -12.80
CA ALA A 213 -4.32 -17.19 -13.33
C ALA A 213 -5.28 -17.10 -14.52
N PHE A 214 -5.40 -18.16 -15.34
CA PHE A 214 -6.15 -18.16 -16.59
C PHE A 214 -7.18 -19.29 -16.69
N LYS A 215 -8.36 -18.97 -17.20
CA LYS A 215 -9.37 -19.93 -17.64
C LYS A 215 -9.20 -20.16 -19.14
N ILE A 216 -8.77 -21.35 -19.51
CA ILE A 216 -8.45 -21.74 -20.90
C ILE A 216 -9.59 -22.60 -21.44
N GLU A 217 -10.24 -22.19 -22.54
CA GLU A 217 -11.43 -22.91 -23.06
C GLU A 217 -11.12 -24.35 -23.52
N ASP A 218 -9.92 -24.59 -24.07
CA ASP A 218 -9.55 -25.88 -24.70
C ASP A 218 -8.68 -26.78 -23.80
N SER A 219 -8.58 -26.48 -22.50
CA SER A 219 -7.67 -27.23 -21.63
C SER A 219 -8.15 -27.33 -20.20
N ASP A 220 -8.41 -28.57 -19.76
CA ASP A 220 -8.83 -28.88 -18.39
C ASP A 220 -7.65 -29.26 -17.48
N SER A 221 -6.40 -29.15 -17.94
CA SER A 221 -5.25 -29.54 -17.12
C SER A 221 -4.00 -28.69 -17.35
N ALA A 222 -3.38 -28.31 -16.23
CA ALA A 222 -2.04 -27.69 -16.21
C ALA A 222 -1.00 -28.52 -16.98
N LYS A 223 -1.16 -29.85 -17.01
CA LYS A 223 -0.23 -30.76 -17.69
C LYS A 223 -0.24 -30.59 -19.22
N ALA A 224 -1.37 -30.21 -19.80
CA ALA A 224 -1.43 -29.92 -21.23
C ALA A 224 -0.71 -28.60 -21.58
N LEU A 225 -0.73 -27.62 -20.68
CA LEU A 225 -0.01 -26.35 -20.84
C LEU A 225 1.50 -26.53 -20.69
N GLU A 226 1.94 -27.39 -19.77
CA GLU A 226 3.35 -27.71 -19.51
C GLU A 226 4.12 -28.13 -20.77
N ILE A 227 3.46 -28.87 -21.66
CA ILE A 227 4.02 -29.32 -22.94
C ILE A 227 4.46 -28.13 -23.81
N TYR A 228 3.71 -27.02 -23.77
CA TYR A 228 3.98 -25.80 -24.53
C TYR A 228 4.84 -24.78 -23.77
N LEU A 229 5.30 -25.10 -22.57
CA LEU A 229 6.27 -24.30 -21.80
C LEU A 229 7.69 -24.90 -21.87
N SER A 230 7.77 -26.18 -22.22
CA SER A 230 9.03 -26.94 -22.30
C SER A 230 9.65 -26.77 -23.69
N SER A 231 10.74 -26.01 -23.76
CA SER A 231 11.44 -25.69 -25.02
C SER A 231 11.95 -26.92 -25.80
N GLY A 232 12.21 -28.03 -25.10
CA GLY A 232 12.63 -29.29 -25.73
C GLY A 232 11.48 -30.18 -26.24
N ASN A 233 10.23 -29.78 -26.04
CA ASN A 233 9.08 -30.58 -26.45
C ASN A 233 8.76 -30.40 -27.94
N LYS A 234 8.50 -31.51 -28.65
CA LYS A 234 8.12 -31.47 -30.07
C LYS A 234 6.94 -30.53 -30.36
N ARG A 235 5.93 -30.52 -29.49
CA ARG A 235 4.75 -29.66 -29.68
C ARG A 235 5.05 -28.18 -29.43
N TYR A 236 5.96 -27.87 -28.50
CA TYR A 236 6.48 -26.51 -28.34
C TYR A 236 7.14 -26.05 -29.63
N LEU A 237 8.11 -26.83 -30.14
CA LEU A 237 8.87 -26.47 -31.34
C LEU A 237 7.97 -26.24 -32.56
N GLN A 238 7.01 -27.14 -32.80
CA GLN A 238 6.03 -27.00 -33.89
C GLN A 238 5.16 -25.74 -33.74
N THR A 239 4.75 -25.42 -32.51
CA THR A 239 3.91 -24.22 -32.28
C THR A 239 4.74 -22.95 -32.42
N LYS A 240 6.00 -22.99 -31.97
CA LYS A 240 6.94 -21.87 -32.09
C LYS A 240 7.25 -21.57 -33.56
N GLU A 241 7.51 -22.58 -34.38
CA GLU A 241 7.67 -22.43 -35.83
C GLU A 241 6.49 -21.71 -36.47
N LEU A 242 5.24 -22.08 -36.12
CA LEU A 242 4.05 -21.40 -36.64
C LEU A 242 3.96 -19.92 -36.21
N PHE A 243 4.39 -19.61 -34.98
CA PHE A 243 4.46 -18.23 -34.50
C PHE A 243 5.50 -17.43 -35.28
N ASP A 244 6.67 -18.01 -35.51
CA ASP A 244 7.77 -17.38 -36.23
C ASP A 244 7.42 -17.18 -37.72
N GLU A 245 6.77 -18.18 -38.35
CA GLU A 245 6.22 -18.07 -39.72
C GLU A 245 5.16 -16.97 -39.84
N SER A 246 4.40 -16.74 -38.77
CA SER A 246 3.39 -15.66 -38.69
C SER A 246 4.01 -14.30 -38.39
N GLY A 247 5.33 -14.21 -38.22
CA GLY A 247 6.03 -12.97 -37.86
C GLY A 247 5.78 -12.51 -36.43
N PHE A 248 5.34 -13.40 -35.53
CA PHE A 248 5.20 -13.05 -34.12
C PHE A 248 6.56 -12.77 -33.51
N CYS A 249 6.73 -11.60 -32.94
CA CYS A 249 7.95 -11.21 -32.24
C CYS A 249 7.57 -10.38 -31.01
N ILE A 250 8.16 -10.73 -29.86
CA ILE A 250 8.11 -9.87 -28.67
C ILE A 250 9.33 -8.95 -28.76
N PRO A 251 9.15 -7.61 -28.68
CA PRO A 251 10.28 -6.69 -28.62
C PRO A 251 11.22 -7.09 -27.49
N PRO A 252 12.54 -6.83 -27.59
CA PRO A 252 13.44 -7.12 -26.48
C PRO A 252 13.11 -6.23 -25.28
N SER A 253 13.14 -6.79 -24.07
CA SER A 253 13.09 -5.96 -22.85
C SER A 253 14.34 -5.10 -22.90
N SER A 254 14.16 -3.80 -23.08
CA SER A 254 15.29 -2.89 -23.20
C SER A 254 15.96 -2.79 -21.83
N ILE A 255 16.87 -3.72 -21.56
CA ILE A 255 17.91 -3.64 -20.56
C ILE A 255 19.22 -3.92 -21.30
N VAL A 256 19.78 -2.86 -21.88
CA VAL A 256 21.22 -2.66 -21.99
C VAL A 256 21.63 -1.83 -20.78
#